data_AF-A0A128A3L7-F1
#
_entry.id   AF-A0A128A3L7-F1
#
_cell.length_a   1.000
_cell.length_b   1.000
_cell.length_c   1.000
_cell.angle_alpha   90.00
_cell.angle_beta   90.00
_cell.angle_gamma   90.00
#
_symmetry.space_group_name_H-M   'P 1'
#
loop_
_entity.id
_entity.type
_entity.pdbx_description
1 polymer ?
#
loop_
_entity_poly.entity_id
_entity_poly.type
_entity_poly.pdbx_seq_one_letter_code
_entity_poly.pdbx_strand_id
1 'polypeptide(L)'
;MIYKEKSIEKENLEKFLRTLDSDEGVRIDNESEHVFINKTSKRYCVNISIDNKDEFIYKDSTGEVMDFLKNHIRQETKISTY
;
A
#
# COMPACT_ATOMS: atom_id res chain seq x y z
N MET A 1 7.04 17.66 -11.89
CA MET A 1 6.82 16.26 -12.33
C MET A 1 5.33 15.96 -12.19
N ILE A 2 4.69 15.46 -13.24
CA ILE A 2 3.29 14.99 -13.17
C ILE A 2 3.39 13.52 -12.77
N TYR A 3 3.14 13.20 -11.50
CA TYR A 3 3.09 11.82 -11.02
C TYR A 3 1.91 11.12 -11.73
N LYS A 4 2.20 10.12 -12.56
CA LYS A 4 1.18 9.34 -13.25
C LYS A 4 0.79 8.17 -12.35
N GLU A 5 -0.34 8.33 -11.67
CA GLU A 5 -0.98 7.23 -10.96
C GLU A 5 -1.21 6.07 -11.94
N LYS A 6 -0.67 4.88 -11.62
CA LYS A 6 -0.84 3.69 -12.43
C LYS A 6 -1.59 2.63 -11.64
N SER A 7 -2.71 2.17 -12.18
CA SER A 7 -3.41 1.03 -11.59
C SER A 7 -2.59 -0.24 -11.80
N ILE A 8 -2.45 -1.04 -10.76
CA ILE A 8 -1.76 -2.34 -10.81
C ILE A 8 -2.69 -3.46 -10.34
N GLU A 9 -2.46 -4.66 -10.85
CA GLU A 9 -3.18 -5.85 -10.41
C GLU A 9 -2.62 -6.38 -9.08
N LYS A 10 -3.47 -7.03 -8.28
CA LYS A 10 -3.12 -7.63 -6.98
C LYS A 10 -1.92 -8.57 -7.07
N GLU A 11 -1.81 -9.32 -8.17
CA GLU A 11 -0.71 -10.27 -8.40
C GLU A 11 0.66 -9.58 -8.51
N ASN A 12 0.67 -8.34 -8.97
CA ASN A 12 1.89 -7.55 -9.13
C ASN A 12 2.25 -6.75 -7.86
N LEU A 13 1.33 -6.64 -6.90
CA LEU A 13 1.52 -5.82 -5.70
C LEU A 13 2.77 -6.19 -4.92
N GLU A 14 2.99 -7.48 -4.65
CA GLU A 14 4.17 -7.91 -3.90
C GLU A 14 5.46 -7.54 -4.62
N LYS A 15 5.48 -7.69 -5.96
CA LYS A 15 6.63 -7.32 -6.79
C LYS A 15 6.91 -5.83 -6.68
N PHE A 16 5.87 -4.99 -6.72
CA PHE A 16 5.99 -3.54 -6.54
C PHE A 16 6.49 -3.17 -5.13
N LEU A 17 5.94 -3.79 -4.08
CA LEU A 17 6.39 -3.55 -2.70
C LEU A 17 7.88 -3.87 -2.50
N ARG A 18 8.42 -4.86 -3.23
CA ARG A 18 9.85 -5.19 -3.18
C ARG A 18 10.71 -4.13 -3.86
N THR A 19 10.23 -3.54 -4.95
CA THR A 19 10.97 -2.55 -5.76
C THR A 19 10.77 -1.11 -5.33
N LEU A 20 9.80 -0.85 -4.43
CA LEU A 20 9.46 0.46 -3.90
C LEU A 20 10.70 1.21 -3.39
N ASP A 21 10.92 2.41 -3.91
CA ASP A 21 11.91 3.35 -3.41
C ASP A 21 11.30 4.32 -2.38
N SER A 22 12.12 5.17 -1.79
CA SER A 22 11.77 6.07 -0.69
C SER A 22 10.87 7.25 -1.06
N ASP A 23 10.75 7.54 -2.35
CA ASP A 23 9.87 8.55 -2.95
C ASP A 23 8.62 7.95 -3.61
N GLU A 24 8.49 6.62 -3.64
CA GLU A 24 7.37 5.90 -4.22
C GLU A 24 6.34 5.47 -3.16
N GLY A 25 5.13 5.17 -3.63
CA GLY A 25 4.04 4.73 -2.76
C GLY A 25 3.05 3.81 -3.46
N VAL A 26 2.44 2.93 -2.69
CA VAL A 26 1.27 2.15 -3.11
C VAL A 26 0.05 2.64 -2.33
N ARG A 27 -1.02 2.94 -3.05
CA ARG A 27 -2.32 3.23 -2.48
C ARG A 27 -3.31 2.13 -2.84
N ILE A 28 -4.13 1.79 -1.87
CA ILE A 28 -5.13 0.74 -1.94
C ILE A 28 -6.41 1.38 -1.44
N ASP A 29 -7.36 1.61 -2.34
CA ASP A 29 -8.64 2.23 -2.02
C ASP A 29 -9.77 1.20 -2.08
N ASN A 30 -10.57 1.19 -1.02
CA ASN A 30 -11.87 0.53 -0.90
C ASN A 30 -12.95 1.59 -0.64
N GLU A 31 -14.23 1.19 -0.58
CA GLU A 31 -15.36 2.12 -0.37
C GLU A 31 -15.25 2.96 0.91
N SER A 32 -14.77 2.36 2.01
CA SER A 32 -14.69 3.00 3.33
C SER A 32 -13.31 2.88 3.99
N GLU A 33 -12.33 2.36 3.25
CA GLU A 33 -11.00 2.08 3.74
C GLU A 33 -9.94 2.51 2.73
N HIS A 34 -8.93 3.23 3.21
CA HIS A 34 -7.80 3.68 2.40
C HIS A 34 -6.50 3.22 3.04
N VAL A 35 -5.68 2.47 2.31
CA VAL A 35 -4.34 2.07 2.76
C VAL A 35 -3.30 2.73 1.88
N PHE A 36 -2.34 3.42 2.49
CA PHE A 36 -1.17 3.96 1.83
C PHE A 36 0.08 3.32 2.40
N ILE A 37 0.95 2.85 1.52
CA ILE A 37 2.17 2.14 1.86
C ILE A 37 3.32 2.88 1.19
N ASN A 38 4.30 3.28 1.97
CA ASN A 38 5.58 3.71 1.46
C ASN A 38 6.70 2.90 2.11
N LYS A 39 7.89 3.02 1.54
CA LYS A 39 9.08 2.37 2.07
C LYS A 39 10.07 3.44 2.50
N THR A 40 10.61 3.30 3.70
CA THR A 40 11.78 4.07 4.14
C THR A 40 13.03 3.22 3.94
N SER A 41 14.21 3.80 4.14
CA SER A 41 15.48 3.07 4.05
C SER A 41 15.59 1.82 4.94
N LYS A 42 14.70 1.65 5.92
CA LYS A 42 14.73 0.53 6.88
C LYS A 42 13.46 -0.32 6.95
N ARG A 43 12.29 0.23 6.60
CA ARG A 43 10.98 -0.40 6.87
C ARG A 43 9.87 0.18 6.01
N TYR A 44 8.77 -0.53 5.92
CA TYR A 44 7.52 -0.08 5.33
C TYR A 44 6.72 0.71 6.36
N CYS A 45 6.17 1.86 5.96
CA CYS A 45 5.14 2.54 6.73
C CYS A 45 3.81 2.34 6.03
N VAL A 46 2.83 1.88 6.80
CA VAL A 46 1.48 1.63 6.35
C VAL A 46 0.58 2.61 7.10
N ASN A 47 -0.06 3.51 6.36
CA ASN A 47 -1.10 4.37 6.88
C ASN A 47 -2.44 3.79 6.42
N ILE A 48 -3.31 3.44 7.36
CA ILE A 48 -4.66 2.94 7.08
C ILE A 48 -5.68 3.89 7.66
N SER A 49 -6.65 4.27 6.85
CA SER A 49 -7.81 5.06 7.26
C SER A 49 -9.07 4.21 7.12
N ILE A 50 -9.76 3.95 8.22
CA ILE A 50 -11.06 3.25 8.25
C ILE A 50 -12.06 4.16 8.95
N ASP A 51 -13.17 4.49 8.30
CA ASP A 51 -14.24 5.33 8.88
C ASP A 51 -13.72 6.65 9.50
N ASN A 52 -12.78 7.33 8.83
CA ASN A 52 -12.10 8.56 9.27
C ASN A 52 -11.21 8.40 10.53
N LYS A 53 -10.79 7.18 10.85
CA LYS A 53 -9.76 6.92 11.85
C LYS A 53 -8.48 6.48 11.16
N ASP A 54 -7.43 7.26 11.34
CA ASP A 54 -6.12 6.98 10.79
C ASP A 54 -5.28 6.19 11.80
N GLU A 55 -4.69 5.09 11.34
CA GLU A 55 -3.72 4.29 12.08
C GLU A 55 -2.42 4.16 11.29
N PHE A 56 -1.30 4.27 12.01
CA PHE A 56 0.04 4.15 11.44
C PHE A 56 0.72 2.90 11.95
N ILE A 57 1.15 2.05 11.02
CA ILE A 57 1.76 0.75 11.30
C ILE A 57 3.11 0.69 10.59
N TYR A 58 4.11 0.14 11.27
CA TYR A 58 5.42 -0.13 10.70
C TYR A 58 5.62 -1.62 10.50
N LYS A 59 6.13 -2.01 9.33
CA LYS A 59 6.45 -3.41 8.98
C LYS A 59 7.87 -3.50 8.45
N ASP A 60 8.60 -4.54 8.83
CA ASP A 60 10.03 -4.65 8.51
C ASP A 60 10.29 -5.45 7.21
N SER A 61 9.26 -6.10 6.66
CA SER A 61 9.38 -6.90 5.45
C SER A 61 8.16 -6.80 4.54
N THR A 62 8.35 -7.07 3.24
CA THR A 62 7.23 -7.22 2.30
C THR A 62 6.27 -8.34 2.70
N GLY A 63 6.77 -9.41 3.33
CA GLY A 63 5.92 -10.51 3.80
C GLY A 63 4.91 -10.04 4.86
N GLU A 64 5.38 -9.26 5.84
CA GLU A 64 4.50 -8.68 6.86
C GLU A 64 3.50 -7.68 6.30
N VAL A 65 3.90 -6.89 5.29
CA VAL A 65 2.98 -5.99 4.59
C VAL A 65 1.92 -6.80 3.84
N MET A 66 2.31 -7.84 3.09
CA MET A 66 1.37 -8.69 2.37
C MET A 66 0.42 -9.43 3.32
N ASP A 67 0.91 -9.91 4.47
CA ASP A 67 0.07 -10.55 5.48
C ASP A 67 -0.92 -9.57 6.11
N PHE A 68 -0.52 -8.33 6.36
CA PHE A 68 -1.43 -7.26 6.76
C PHE A 68 -2.52 -7.05 5.70
N LEU A 69 -2.11 -6.88 4.44
CA LEU A 69 -3.03 -6.55 3.35
C LEU A 69 -4.00 -7.68 2.96
N LYS A 70 -3.76 -8.93 3.35
CA LYS A 70 -4.69 -10.04 3.08
C LYS A 70 -6.11 -9.77 3.57
N ASN A 71 -6.25 -9.06 4.68
CA ASN A 71 -7.56 -8.72 5.26
C ASN A 71 -8.17 -7.43 4.69
N HIS A 72 -7.37 -6.65 3.96
CA HIS A 72 -7.70 -5.31 3.49
C HIS A 72 -7.91 -5.26 1.95
N ILE A 73 -7.34 -6.20 1.19
CA ILE A 73 -7.54 -6.30 -0.26
C ILE A 73 -8.73 -7.21 -0.58
N ARG A 74 -9.85 -6.58 -0.96
CA ARG A 74 -11.08 -7.17 -1.47
C ARG A 74 -11.05 -7.24 -3.02
N GLN A 75 -12.07 -7.86 -3.60
CA GLN A 75 -12.15 -8.02 -5.06
C GLN A 75 -12.33 -6.68 -5.80
N GLU A 76 -12.99 -5.72 -5.17
CA GLU A 76 -13.30 -4.39 -5.73
C GLU A 76 -12.23 -3.34 -5.42
N THR A 77 -11.15 -3.75 -4.73
CA THR A 77 -10.08 -2.87 -4.31
C THR A 77 -9.34 -2.28 -5.50
N LYS A 78 -9.19 -0.96 -5.51
CA LYS A 78 -8.36 -0.27 -6.49
C LYS A 78 -6.94 -0.11 -5.94
N ILE A 79 -5.96 -0.65 -6.65
CA ILE A 79 -4.54 -0.54 -6.27
C ILE A 79 -3.84 0.37 -7.28
N SER A 80 -3.20 1.42 -6.76
CA SER A 80 -2.50 2.45 -7.52
C SER A 80 -1.08 2.64 -7.01
N THR A 81 -0.12 2.86 -7.92
CA THR A 81 1.28 3.20 -7.59
C THR A 81 1.59 4.65 -7.95
N TYR A 82 2.47 5.28 -7.16
CA TYR A 82 2.98 6.63 -7.34
C TYR A 82 4.50 6.65 -7.40
#